data_AF-A0AA41KDT9-F1
#
_entry.id   AF-A0AA41KDT9-F1
#
_cell.length_a   1.000
_cell.length_b   1.000
_cell.length_c   1.000
_cell.angle_alpha   90.00
_cell.angle_beta   90.00
_cell.angle_gamma   90.00
#
_symmetry.space_group_name_H-M   'P 1'
#
loop_
_entity.id
_entity.type
_entity.pdbx_description
1 polymer ?
#
loop_
_entity_poly.entity_id
_entity_poly.type
_entity_poly.pdbx_seq_one_letter_code
_entity_poly.pdbx_strand_id
1 'polypeptide(L)'
;MDGTPIAALAADADAESDDSEVDAQTEDHPTEREREFATMQRRLNEREMGLDQRGAELDRREENLEIRTEELDERAADLDEREYRLDEREAVLDDRETDLDEREAELTEYDRRLSERAEELDDDEETLNTYLSGQMEDVEASVTETMHDALDRYEASRSTGRFGPTGTMLVGLAGVALVVAGIGFGALASAGTVSFGLGGTTANLAVAAVVAIVGLALNLGTVAGKI
;
A
#
# COMPACT_ATOMS: atom_id res chain seq x y z
N MET A 1 -48.53 6.17 -156.57
CA MET A 1 -47.80 5.96 -155.31
C MET A 1 -48.77 5.24 -154.41
N ASP A 2 -48.68 3.92 -154.46
CA ASP A 2 -49.54 2.98 -153.77
C ASP A 2 -49.38 3.07 -152.25
N GLY A 3 -50.46 2.78 -151.54
CA GLY A 3 -50.48 2.74 -150.08
C GLY A 3 -51.87 2.35 -149.59
N THR A 4 -52.19 1.05 -149.70
CA THR A 4 -53.31 0.41 -149.01
C THR A 4 -53.16 0.54 -147.48
N PRO A 5 -54.27 0.43 -146.72
CA PRO A 5 -54.39 -0.83 -145.99
C PRO A 5 -55.75 -1.50 -146.17
N ILE A 6 -55.68 -2.83 -146.04
CA ILE A 6 -56.71 -3.84 -146.24
C ILE A 6 -57.53 -3.99 -144.95
N ALA A 7 -58.84 -4.12 -145.11
CA ALA A 7 -59.78 -4.58 -144.10
C ALA A 7 -59.80 -6.12 -144.01
N ALA A 8 -59.86 -6.68 -142.80
CA ALA A 8 -60.62 -7.87 -142.40
C ALA A 8 -60.34 -8.15 -140.91
N LEU A 9 -61.31 -8.05 -139.99
CA LEU A 9 -62.43 -8.97 -139.69
C LEU A 9 -62.01 -10.18 -138.81
N ALA A 10 -62.66 -10.22 -137.64
CA ALA A 10 -63.09 -11.39 -136.85
C ALA A 10 -62.30 -11.84 -135.61
N ALA A 11 -63.07 -11.87 -134.50
CA ALA A 11 -63.20 -12.91 -133.46
C ALA A 11 -62.08 -13.15 -132.43
N ASP A 12 -62.38 -12.87 -131.16
CA ASP A 12 -62.38 -13.80 -130.00
C ASP A 12 -62.71 -12.97 -128.73
N ALA A 13 -63.74 -13.27 -127.94
CA ALA A 13 -63.94 -14.39 -127.01
C ALA A 13 -63.13 -14.26 -125.70
N ASP A 14 -63.89 -14.16 -124.62
CA ASP A 14 -63.61 -14.37 -123.18
C ASP A 14 -62.20 -14.72 -122.72
N ALA A 15 -61.72 -13.99 -121.71
CA ALA A 15 -61.05 -14.58 -120.53
C ALA A 15 -60.92 -13.53 -119.42
N GLU A 16 -61.71 -13.69 -118.35
CA GLU A 16 -61.38 -13.17 -117.04
C GLU A 16 -60.05 -13.80 -116.58
N SER A 17 -59.06 -12.97 -116.22
CA SER A 17 -57.90 -13.41 -115.45
C SER A 17 -57.97 -12.77 -114.07
N ASP A 18 -58.61 -13.52 -113.18
CA ASP A 18 -58.48 -13.54 -111.74
C ASP A 18 -56.99 -13.49 -111.34
N ASP A 19 -56.53 -12.34 -110.87
CA ASP A 19 -55.24 -12.21 -110.18
C ASP A 19 -55.52 -12.46 -108.69
N SER A 20 -55.76 -13.73 -108.36
CA SER A 20 -55.99 -14.17 -107.00
C SER A 20 -54.71 -14.01 -106.18
N GLU A 21 -54.77 -13.13 -105.19
CA GLU A 21 -53.84 -13.07 -104.07
C GLU A 21 -53.73 -14.48 -103.46
N VAL A 22 -52.60 -15.14 -103.72
CA VAL A 22 -52.22 -16.36 -103.01
C VAL A 22 -51.79 -15.92 -101.60
N ASP A 23 -52.78 -15.71 -100.73
CA ASP A 23 -52.59 -15.62 -99.29
C ASP A 23 -52.16 -17.02 -98.80
N ALA A 24 -50.85 -17.26 -98.84
CA ALA A 24 -50.24 -18.44 -98.28
C ALA A 24 -50.33 -18.36 -96.75
N GLN A 25 -51.50 -18.68 -96.21
CA GLN A 25 -51.67 -19.06 -94.81
C GLN A 25 -50.98 -20.42 -94.60
N THR A 26 -49.66 -20.37 -94.54
CA THR A 26 -48.87 -21.47 -94.01
C THR A 26 -49.09 -21.43 -92.50
N GLU A 27 -50.01 -22.26 -92.00
CA GLU A 27 -50.06 -22.50 -90.56
C GLU A 27 -48.75 -23.16 -90.14
N ASP A 28 -47.84 -22.34 -89.63
CA ASP A 28 -46.52 -22.74 -89.15
C ASP A 28 -46.68 -23.46 -87.80
N HIS A 29 -47.07 -24.74 -87.88
CA HIS A 29 -47.16 -25.61 -86.70
C HIS A 29 -45.77 -26.13 -86.35
N PRO A 30 -45.24 -25.77 -85.16
CA PRO A 30 -43.89 -26.17 -84.79
C PRO A 30 -43.80 -27.69 -84.68
N THR A 31 -42.73 -28.24 -85.21
CA THR A 31 -42.41 -29.67 -85.17
C THR A 31 -42.17 -30.13 -83.73
N GLU A 32 -42.29 -31.43 -83.47
CA GLU A 32 -42.05 -32.01 -82.14
C GLU A 32 -40.63 -31.69 -81.62
N ARG A 33 -39.64 -31.66 -82.51
CA ARG A 33 -38.26 -31.24 -82.19
C ARG A 33 -38.15 -29.79 -81.76
N GLU A 34 -38.88 -28.87 -82.39
CA GLU A 34 -38.87 -27.46 -81.99
C GLU A 34 -39.51 -27.27 -80.61
N ARG A 35 -40.56 -28.03 -80.29
CA ARG A 35 -41.17 -28.04 -78.95
C ARG A 35 -40.22 -28.60 -77.89
N GLU A 36 -39.50 -29.68 -78.20
CA GLU A 36 -38.46 -30.24 -77.33
C GLU A 36 -37.33 -29.23 -77.09
N PHE A 37 -36.84 -28.57 -78.15
CA PHE A 37 -35.80 -27.55 -78.06
C PHE A 37 -36.26 -26.35 -77.21
N ALA A 38 -37.46 -25.83 -77.45
CA ALA A 38 -38.04 -24.75 -76.65
C ALA A 38 -38.22 -25.13 -75.17
N THR A 39 -38.49 -26.41 -74.89
CA THR A 39 -38.58 -26.93 -73.52
C THR A 39 -37.20 -27.04 -72.86
N MET A 40 -36.19 -27.52 -73.61
CA MET A 40 -34.81 -27.58 -73.13
C MET A 40 -34.25 -26.18 -72.87
N GLN A 41 -34.54 -25.21 -73.73
CA GLN A 41 -34.11 -23.83 -73.58
C GLN A 41 -34.74 -23.17 -72.35
N ARG A 42 -36.05 -23.39 -72.11
CA ARG A 42 -36.70 -22.94 -70.87
C ARG A 42 -36.04 -23.52 -69.62
N ARG A 43 -35.75 -24.83 -69.61
CA ARG A 43 -35.10 -25.50 -68.49
C ARG A 43 -33.67 -24.99 -68.24
N LEU A 44 -32.94 -24.64 -69.31
CA LEU A 44 -31.63 -24.02 -69.21
C LEU A 44 -31.73 -22.62 -68.59
N ASN A 45 -32.64 -21.78 -69.08
CA ASN A 45 -32.86 -20.44 -68.51
C ASN A 45 -33.28 -20.50 -67.03
N GLU A 46 -34.15 -21.43 -66.65
CA GLU A 46 -34.52 -21.64 -65.24
C GLU A 46 -33.32 -22.05 -64.38
N ARG A 47 -32.44 -22.91 -64.90
CA ARG A 47 -31.21 -23.28 -64.22
C ARG A 47 -30.24 -22.12 -64.10
N GLU A 48 -30.07 -21.33 -65.15
CA GLU A 48 -29.22 -20.14 -65.17
C GLU A 48 -29.68 -19.14 -64.11
N MET A 49 -30.97 -18.77 -64.10
CA MET A 49 -31.54 -17.91 -63.07
C MET A 49 -31.35 -18.48 -61.65
N GLY A 50 -31.48 -19.79 -61.48
CA GLY A 50 -31.23 -20.46 -60.19
C GLY A 50 -29.77 -20.44 -59.76
N LEU A 51 -28.82 -20.48 -60.70
CA LEU A 51 -27.39 -20.34 -60.43
C LEU A 51 -27.04 -18.91 -60.08
N ASP A 52 -27.58 -17.92 -60.80
CA ASP A 52 -27.38 -16.50 -60.51
C ASP A 52 -27.87 -16.13 -59.10
N GLN A 53 -29.04 -16.64 -58.72
CA GLN A 53 -29.58 -16.42 -57.37
C GLN A 53 -28.69 -17.02 -56.29
N ARG A 54 -28.13 -18.21 -56.53
CA ARG A 54 -27.17 -18.85 -55.61
C ARG A 54 -25.84 -18.09 -55.55
N GLY A 55 -25.36 -17.58 -56.68
CA GLY A 55 -24.18 -16.73 -56.74
C GLY A 55 -24.36 -15.50 -55.85
N ALA A 56 -25.44 -14.76 -56.04
CA ALA A 56 -25.75 -13.59 -55.23
C ALA A 56 -25.96 -13.91 -53.73
N GLU A 57 -26.43 -15.11 -53.37
CA GLU A 57 -26.49 -15.54 -51.97
C GLU A 57 -25.11 -15.83 -51.40
N LEU A 58 -24.23 -16.48 -52.17
CA LEU A 58 -22.86 -16.77 -51.75
C LEU A 58 -22.05 -15.49 -51.57
N ASP A 59 -22.17 -14.52 -52.49
CA ASP A 59 -21.48 -13.23 -52.38
C ASP A 59 -21.85 -12.51 -51.08
N ARG A 60 -23.14 -12.49 -50.71
CA ARG A 60 -23.57 -11.91 -49.42
C ARG A 60 -23.04 -12.67 -48.22
N ARG A 61 -22.91 -13.99 -48.31
CA ARG A 61 -22.35 -14.80 -47.21
C ARG A 61 -20.85 -14.54 -47.07
N GLU A 62 -20.13 -14.39 -48.18
CA GLU A 62 -18.71 -14.03 -48.19
C GLU A 62 -18.48 -12.68 -47.51
N GLU A 63 -19.24 -11.65 -47.90
CA GLU A 63 -19.16 -10.31 -47.28
C GLU A 63 -19.45 -10.36 -45.77
N ASN A 64 -20.46 -11.11 -45.34
CA ASN A 64 -20.75 -11.27 -43.91
C ASN A 64 -19.64 -12.02 -43.15
N LEU A 65 -18.99 -13.00 -43.80
CA LEU A 65 -17.88 -13.73 -43.20
C LEU A 65 -16.65 -12.84 -43.07
N GLU A 66 -16.37 -11.99 -44.05
CA GLU A 66 -15.27 -11.03 -44.02
C GLU A 66 -15.44 -10.06 -42.85
N ILE A 67 -16.62 -9.43 -42.70
CA ILE A 67 -16.94 -8.58 -41.55
C ILE A 67 -16.76 -9.33 -40.23
N ARG A 68 -17.20 -10.60 -40.17
CA ARG A 68 -17.08 -11.37 -38.93
C ARG A 68 -15.63 -11.72 -38.59
N THR A 69 -14.79 -11.94 -39.59
CA THR A 69 -13.35 -12.14 -39.40
C THR A 69 -12.70 -10.87 -38.86
N GLU A 70 -12.99 -9.70 -39.44
CA GLU A 70 -12.48 -8.42 -38.94
C GLU A 70 -12.88 -8.17 -37.47
N GLU A 71 -14.14 -8.42 -37.11
CA GLU A 71 -14.60 -8.33 -35.72
C GLU A 71 -13.86 -9.29 -34.77
N LEU A 72 -13.48 -10.47 -35.25
CA LEU A 72 -12.75 -11.45 -34.44
C LEU A 72 -11.29 -11.04 -34.27
N ASP A 73 -10.68 -10.50 -35.31
CA ASP A 73 -9.31 -9.98 -35.25
C ASP A 73 -9.20 -8.79 -34.28
N GLU A 74 -10.18 -7.88 -34.29
CA GLU A 74 -10.24 -6.78 -33.31
C GLU A 74 -10.38 -7.30 -31.87
N ARG A 75 -11.24 -8.31 -31.65
CA ARG A 75 -11.41 -8.93 -30.33
C ARG A 75 -10.15 -9.66 -29.87
N ALA A 76 -9.43 -10.31 -30.78
CA ALA A 76 -8.16 -10.95 -30.46
C ALA A 76 -7.13 -9.92 -29.99
N ALA A 77 -7.02 -8.79 -30.71
CA ALA A 77 -6.11 -7.71 -30.30
C ALA A 77 -6.46 -7.09 -28.93
N ASP A 78 -7.75 -6.88 -28.63
CA ASP A 78 -8.17 -6.39 -27.28
C ASP A 78 -7.84 -7.41 -26.18
N LEU A 79 -7.98 -8.71 -26.47
CA LEU A 79 -7.60 -9.77 -25.53
C LEU A 79 -6.09 -9.81 -25.28
N ASP A 80 -5.27 -9.70 -26.33
CA ASP A 80 -3.81 -9.66 -26.22
C ASP A 80 -3.37 -8.45 -25.37
N GLU A 81 -3.98 -7.27 -25.54
CA GLU A 81 -3.68 -6.10 -24.71
C GLU A 81 -4.13 -6.27 -23.24
N ARG A 82 -5.22 -7.00 -23.00
CA ARG A 82 -5.64 -7.33 -21.62
C ARG A 82 -4.69 -8.32 -20.97
N GLU A 83 -4.22 -9.33 -21.70
CA GLU A 83 -3.24 -10.29 -21.22
C GLU A 83 -1.95 -9.57 -20.80
N TYR A 84 -1.39 -8.72 -21.67
CA TYR A 84 -0.19 -7.94 -21.34
C TYR A 84 -0.35 -7.08 -20.07
N ARG A 85 -1.52 -6.45 -19.89
CA ARG A 85 -1.83 -5.67 -18.68
C ARG A 85 -2.00 -6.53 -17.44
N LEU A 86 -2.43 -7.78 -17.58
CA LEU A 86 -2.51 -8.72 -16.46
C LEU A 86 -1.11 -9.18 -16.07
N ASP A 87 -0.26 -9.50 -17.03
CA ASP A 87 1.14 -9.89 -16.79
C ASP A 87 1.91 -8.78 -16.06
N GLU A 88 1.74 -7.51 -16.46
CA GLU A 88 2.36 -6.37 -15.76
C GLU A 88 1.87 -6.25 -14.31
N ARG A 89 0.57 -6.49 -14.07
CA ARG A 89 0.01 -6.44 -12.72
C ARG A 89 0.49 -7.59 -11.86
N GLU A 90 0.64 -8.79 -12.42
CA GLU A 90 1.18 -9.95 -11.73
C GLU A 90 2.62 -9.69 -11.30
N ALA A 91 3.48 -9.19 -12.20
CA ALA A 91 4.86 -8.82 -11.85
C ALA A 91 4.93 -7.78 -10.71
N VAL A 92 4.07 -6.76 -10.73
CA VAL A 92 4.00 -5.75 -9.64
C VAL A 92 3.53 -6.36 -8.32
N LEU A 93 2.67 -7.38 -8.35
CA LEU A 93 2.22 -8.07 -7.15
C LEU A 93 3.33 -8.97 -6.58
N ASP A 94 4.06 -9.69 -7.42
CA ASP A 94 5.21 -10.51 -7.01
C ASP A 94 6.30 -9.66 -6.34
N ASP A 95 6.61 -8.49 -6.91
CA ASP A 95 7.55 -7.53 -6.30
C ASP A 95 7.08 -7.05 -4.92
N ARG A 96 5.77 -6.83 -4.76
CA ARG A 96 5.17 -6.41 -3.48
C ARG A 96 5.15 -7.53 -2.46
N GLU A 97 4.91 -8.77 -2.87
CA GLU A 97 4.98 -9.94 -2.00
C GLU A 97 6.40 -10.08 -1.45
N THR A 98 7.41 -9.92 -2.32
CA THR A 98 8.82 -9.96 -1.92
C THR A 98 9.17 -8.85 -0.91
N ASP A 99 8.75 -7.59 -1.13
CA ASP A 99 8.97 -6.48 -0.16
C ASP A 99 8.26 -6.74 1.18
N LEU A 100 7.09 -7.38 1.16
CA LEU A 100 6.37 -7.74 2.39
C LEU A 100 7.09 -8.85 3.17
N ASP A 101 7.58 -9.87 2.49
CA ASP A 101 8.35 -10.95 3.10
C ASP A 101 9.64 -10.43 3.75
N GLU A 102 10.35 -9.52 3.08
CA GLU A 102 11.53 -8.86 3.64
C GLU A 102 11.20 -8.07 4.92
N ARG A 103 10.12 -7.30 4.91
CA ARG A 103 9.66 -6.54 6.10
C ARG A 103 9.23 -7.43 7.24
N GLU A 104 8.56 -8.55 6.95
CA GLU A 104 8.18 -9.51 7.97
C GLU A 104 9.41 -10.14 8.64
N ALA A 105 10.45 -10.45 7.85
CA ALA A 105 11.72 -10.92 8.38
C ALA A 105 12.42 -9.86 9.25
N GLU A 106 12.45 -8.60 8.81
CA GLU A 106 13.00 -7.49 9.60
C GLU A 106 12.26 -7.29 10.93
N LEU A 107 10.92 -7.33 10.91
CA LEU A 107 10.10 -7.22 12.13
C LEU A 107 10.36 -8.40 13.07
N THR A 108 10.50 -9.61 12.55
CA THR A 108 10.84 -10.79 13.33
C THR A 108 12.21 -10.62 14.02
N GLU A 109 13.21 -10.09 13.31
CA GLU A 109 14.52 -9.82 13.89
C GLU A 109 14.48 -8.74 14.97
N TYR A 110 13.69 -7.69 14.73
CA TYR A 110 13.48 -6.60 15.68
C TYR A 110 12.80 -7.08 16.97
N ASP A 111 11.75 -7.90 16.85
CA ASP A 111 11.07 -8.50 17.99
C ASP A 111 12.01 -9.38 18.80
N ARG A 112 12.83 -10.23 18.15
CA ARG A 112 13.87 -11.01 18.84
C ARG A 112 14.81 -10.11 19.63
N ARG A 113 15.29 -9.02 19.02
CA ARG A 113 16.20 -8.07 19.68
C ARG A 113 15.54 -7.38 20.87
N LEU A 114 14.26 -7.04 20.78
CA LEU A 114 13.51 -6.49 21.90
C LEU A 114 13.36 -7.50 23.03
N SER A 115 13.08 -8.77 22.73
CA SER A 115 13.03 -9.84 23.73
C SER A 115 14.37 -10.00 24.44
N GLU A 116 15.48 -10.07 23.70
CA GLU A 116 16.82 -10.16 24.28
C GLU A 116 17.15 -8.96 25.18
N ARG A 117 16.77 -7.75 24.77
CA ARG A 117 17.00 -6.55 25.58
C ARG A 117 16.12 -6.52 26.83
N ALA A 118 14.92 -7.08 26.77
CA ALA A 118 14.04 -7.20 27.93
C ALA A 118 14.61 -8.19 28.96
N GLU A 119 15.14 -9.33 28.50
CA GLU A 119 15.83 -10.30 29.36
C GLU A 119 17.08 -9.68 30.00
N GLU A 120 17.91 -8.97 29.24
CA GLU A 120 19.10 -8.28 29.77
C GLU A 120 18.74 -7.24 30.84
N LEU A 121 17.64 -6.51 30.66
CA LEU A 121 17.17 -5.53 31.67
C LEU A 121 16.66 -6.20 32.94
N ASP A 122 16.04 -7.38 32.84
CA ASP A 122 15.60 -8.16 34.00
C ASP A 122 16.81 -8.66 34.80
N ASP A 123 17.82 -9.20 34.11
CA ASP A 123 19.09 -9.63 34.71
C ASP A 123 19.85 -8.46 35.40
N ASP A 124 19.89 -7.30 34.74
CA ASP A 124 20.50 -6.07 35.28
C ASP A 124 19.74 -5.59 36.53
N GLU A 125 18.41 -5.64 36.53
CA GLU A 125 17.57 -5.28 37.68
C GLU A 125 17.80 -6.23 38.86
N GLU A 126 17.87 -7.54 38.63
CA GLU A 126 18.19 -8.53 39.66
C GLU A 126 19.60 -8.27 40.25
N THR A 127 20.58 -8.01 39.40
CA THR A 127 21.95 -7.71 39.80
C THR A 127 22.02 -6.44 40.65
N LEU A 128 21.33 -5.38 40.21
CA LEU A 128 21.27 -4.11 40.95
C LEU A 128 20.60 -4.31 42.33
N ASN A 129 19.49 -5.04 42.39
CA ASN A 129 18.79 -5.33 43.64
C ASN A 129 19.68 -6.13 44.61
N THR A 130 20.41 -7.13 44.11
CA THR A 130 21.37 -7.90 44.91
C THR A 130 22.48 -6.99 45.47
N TYR A 131 23.06 -6.13 44.64
CA TYR A 131 24.12 -5.22 45.05
C TYR A 131 23.64 -4.17 46.06
N LEU A 132 22.45 -3.59 45.85
CA LEU A 132 21.84 -2.62 46.76
C LEU A 132 21.45 -3.25 48.09
N SER A 133 20.91 -4.47 48.08
CA SER A 133 20.61 -5.22 49.30
C SER A 133 21.86 -5.48 50.12
N GLY A 134 22.96 -5.92 49.49
CA GLY A 134 24.23 -6.16 50.19
C GLY A 134 24.83 -4.87 50.78
N GLN A 135 24.84 -3.77 50.03
CA GLN A 135 25.28 -2.49 50.57
C GLN A 135 24.42 -1.99 51.73
N MET A 136 23.10 -2.21 51.67
CA MET A 136 22.21 -1.78 52.75
C MET A 136 22.47 -2.60 54.03
N GLU A 137 22.76 -3.89 53.91
CA GLU A 137 23.14 -4.74 55.04
C GLU A 137 24.44 -4.25 55.69
N ASP A 138 25.47 -3.94 54.89
CA ASP A 138 26.74 -3.39 55.39
C ASP A 138 26.57 -2.01 56.06
N VAL A 139 25.74 -1.14 55.47
CA VAL A 139 25.43 0.18 56.04
C VAL A 139 24.63 0.03 57.33
N GLU A 140 23.64 -0.85 57.39
CA GLU A 140 22.85 -1.13 58.59
C GLU A 140 23.72 -1.69 59.72
N ALA A 141 24.65 -2.60 59.40
CA ALA A 141 25.62 -3.13 60.36
C ALA A 141 26.52 -2.01 60.92
N SER A 142 27.08 -1.16 60.05
CA SER A 142 27.93 -0.05 60.47
C SER A 142 27.19 1.00 61.31
N VAL A 143 25.95 1.33 60.94
CA VAL A 143 25.09 2.25 61.71
C VAL A 143 24.76 1.66 63.07
N THR A 144 24.41 0.37 63.13
CA THR A 144 24.08 -0.33 64.37
C THR A 144 25.29 -0.42 65.29
N GLU A 145 26.47 -0.75 64.75
CA GLU A 145 27.73 -0.77 65.50
C GLU A 145 28.07 0.61 66.06
N THR A 146 28.04 1.66 65.22
CA THR A 146 28.30 3.03 65.66
C THR A 146 27.32 3.48 66.74
N MET A 147 26.04 3.08 66.64
CA MET A 147 25.02 3.39 67.63
C MET A 147 25.27 2.67 68.95
N HIS A 148 25.63 1.38 68.92
CA HIS A 148 26.03 0.62 70.10
C HIS A 148 27.27 1.22 70.77
N ASP A 149 28.28 1.54 69.97
CA ASP A 149 29.55 2.11 70.43
C ASP A 149 29.35 3.52 71.04
N ALA A 150 28.44 4.32 70.48
CA ALA A 150 28.05 5.61 71.05
C ALA A 150 27.25 5.46 72.35
N LEU A 151 26.37 4.47 72.46
CA LEU A 151 25.64 4.15 73.69
C LEU A 151 26.58 3.65 74.78
N ASP A 152 27.49 2.73 74.46
CA ASP A 152 28.51 2.21 75.37
C ASP A 152 29.47 3.31 75.82
N ARG A 153 29.88 4.20 74.92
CA ARG A 153 30.73 5.36 75.27
C ARG A 153 29.97 6.37 76.15
N TYR A 154 28.67 6.56 75.91
CA TYR A 154 27.82 7.37 76.77
C TYR A 154 27.65 6.75 78.16
N GLU A 155 27.46 5.43 78.25
CA GLU A 155 27.39 4.71 79.53
C GLU A 155 28.74 4.68 80.26
N ALA A 156 29.85 4.47 79.55
CA ALA A 156 31.20 4.51 80.10
C ALA A 156 31.54 5.91 80.63
N SER A 157 31.11 6.97 79.95
CA SER A 157 31.27 8.36 80.40
C SER A 157 30.44 8.71 81.66
N ARG A 158 29.50 7.84 82.06
CA ARG A 158 28.81 7.93 83.35
C ARG A 158 29.71 7.57 84.54
N SER A 159 30.84 6.88 84.29
CA SER A 159 31.72 6.36 85.34
C SER A 159 32.95 7.23 85.64
N THR A 160 33.34 8.20 84.79
CA THR A 160 34.53 9.05 85.03
C THR A 160 34.34 10.52 84.57
N GLY A 161 33.79 11.37 85.44
CA GLY A 161 34.25 12.76 85.63
C GLY A 161 33.71 13.94 84.78
N ARG A 162 33.22 14.96 85.52
CA ARG A 162 33.41 16.42 85.33
C ARG A 162 32.48 17.27 84.42
N PHE A 163 31.52 16.72 83.68
CA PHE A 163 30.52 17.56 83.00
C PHE A 163 29.10 17.24 83.44
N GLY A 164 28.39 18.27 83.92
CA GLY A 164 27.02 18.15 84.43
C GLY A 164 26.01 17.73 83.34
N PRO A 165 24.77 17.39 83.74
CA PRO A 165 23.77 16.73 82.87
C PRO A 165 23.39 17.49 81.59
N THR A 166 23.67 18.78 81.50
CA THR A 166 23.42 19.61 80.32
C THR A 166 24.50 19.51 79.24
N GLY A 167 25.76 19.21 79.62
CA GLY A 167 26.87 19.16 78.68
C GLY A 167 26.85 17.92 77.78
N THR A 168 26.40 16.79 78.32
CA THR A 168 26.33 15.52 77.58
C THR A 168 25.17 15.49 76.57
N MET A 169 24.02 16.12 76.89
CA MET A 169 22.90 16.27 75.94
C MET A 169 23.27 17.10 74.71
N LEU A 170 24.02 18.19 74.88
CA LEU A 170 24.39 19.08 73.77
C LEU A 170 25.33 18.38 72.78
N VAL A 171 26.28 17.58 73.27
CA VAL A 171 27.21 16.83 72.40
C VAL A 171 26.48 15.70 71.67
N GLY A 172 25.55 15.01 72.33
CA GLY A 172 24.73 13.97 71.70
C GLY A 172 23.85 14.52 70.56
N LEU A 173 23.18 15.65 70.78
CA LEU A 173 22.35 16.31 69.75
C LEU A 173 23.19 16.82 68.58
N ALA A 174 24.37 17.38 68.85
CA ALA A 174 25.29 17.83 67.81
C ALA A 174 25.81 16.65 66.96
N GLY A 175 26.06 15.48 67.57
CA GLY A 175 26.46 14.27 66.86
C GLY A 175 25.38 13.75 65.91
N VAL A 176 24.13 13.65 66.38
CA VAL A 176 22.98 13.23 65.55
C VAL A 176 22.75 14.19 64.38
N ALA A 177 22.84 15.51 64.63
CA ALA A 177 22.70 16.52 63.58
C ALA A 177 23.78 16.39 62.49
N LEU A 178 25.00 16.01 62.86
CA LEU A 178 26.10 15.79 61.92
C LEU A 178 25.91 14.53 61.06
N VAL A 179 25.37 13.45 61.62
CA VAL A 179 25.05 12.22 60.86
C VAL A 179 23.94 12.47 59.85
N VAL A 180 22.87 13.17 60.24
CA VAL A 180 21.77 13.53 59.34
C VAL A 180 22.24 14.46 58.22
N ALA A 181 23.11 15.44 58.53
CA ALA A 181 23.70 16.32 57.53
C ALA A 181 24.67 15.56 56.58
N GLY A 182 25.42 14.59 57.09
CA GLY A 182 26.33 13.76 56.30
C GLY A 182 25.63 12.85 55.30
N ILE A 183 24.54 12.18 55.72
CA ILE A 183 23.71 11.33 54.83
C ILE A 183 23.05 12.19 53.73
N GLY A 184 22.53 13.38 54.08
CA GLY A 184 21.94 14.30 53.11
C GLY A 184 22.93 14.85 52.07
N PHE A 185 24.20 15.06 52.45
CA PHE A 185 25.24 15.52 51.53
C PHE A 185 25.84 14.38 50.69
N GLY A 186 25.97 13.17 51.25
CA GLY A 186 26.46 11.98 50.55
C GLY A 186 25.54 11.53 49.41
N ALA A 187 24.21 11.57 49.62
CA ALA A 187 23.22 11.28 48.59
C ALA A 187 23.20 12.32 47.45
N LEU A 188 23.55 13.58 47.76
CA LEU A 188 23.61 14.66 46.76
C LEU A 188 24.91 14.63 45.94
N ALA A 189 25.98 14.04 46.47
CA ALA A 189 27.27 13.95 45.78
C ALA A 189 27.41 12.70 44.88
N SER A 190 26.72 11.60 45.20
CA SER A 190 26.74 10.36 44.40
C SER A 190 25.71 10.35 43.27
N ALA A 191 24.58 11.06 43.43
CA ALA A 191 23.66 11.34 42.34
C ALA A 191 24.16 12.55 41.54
N GLY A 192 24.96 12.31 40.50
CA GLY A 192 25.54 13.34 39.63
C GLY A 192 24.55 14.21 38.84
N THR A 193 23.29 14.34 39.27
CA THR A 193 22.24 15.10 38.59
C THR A 193 21.12 15.50 39.56
N VAL A 194 21.17 16.73 40.08
CA VAL A 194 19.92 17.45 40.33
C VAL A 194 19.86 18.63 39.39
N SER A 195 19.39 18.34 38.18
CA SER A 195 18.90 19.35 37.27
C SER A 195 17.59 19.88 37.84
N PHE A 196 17.66 20.90 38.70
CA PHE A 196 16.50 21.77 38.90
C PHE A 196 16.34 22.57 37.62
N GLY A 197 15.58 22.00 36.68
CA GLY A 197 15.05 22.76 35.56
C GLY A 197 14.28 23.95 36.12
N LEU A 198 14.75 25.16 35.81
CA LEU A 198 13.99 26.37 35.47
C LEU A 198 14.96 27.58 35.54
N GLY A 199 15.10 28.26 34.40
CA GLY A 199 16.15 29.25 34.15
C GLY A 199 16.00 30.59 34.88
N GLY A 200 17.09 31.35 34.86
CA GLY A 200 17.15 32.78 35.20
C GLY A 200 18.12 33.12 36.33
N THR A 201 19.01 34.09 36.08
CA THR A 201 20.06 34.64 36.95
C THR A 201 19.58 35.10 38.35
N THR A 202 18.27 35.18 38.57
CA THR A 202 17.61 35.61 39.81
C THR A 202 17.50 34.50 40.86
N ALA A 203 17.47 33.22 40.47
CA ALA A 203 17.34 32.09 41.40
C ALA A 203 18.63 31.82 42.19
N ASN A 204 19.80 31.94 41.54
CA ASN A 204 21.10 31.84 42.21
C ASN A 204 21.31 32.96 43.25
N LEU A 205 20.74 34.14 43.01
CA LEU A 205 20.77 35.25 43.98
C LEU A 205 19.91 34.93 45.22
N ALA A 206 18.77 34.26 45.04
CA ALA A 206 17.90 33.86 46.15
C ALA A 206 18.55 32.78 47.02
N VAL A 207 19.21 31.78 46.42
CA VAL A 207 19.94 30.75 47.16
C VAL A 207 21.17 31.35 47.86
N ALA A 208 21.93 32.22 47.19
CA ALA A 208 23.04 32.93 47.82
C ALA A 208 22.58 33.84 48.98
N ALA A 209 21.41 34.49 48.85
CA ALA A 209 20.84 35.31 49.91
C ALA A 209 20.43 34.48 51.13
N VAL A 210 19.83 33.30 50.93
CA VAL A 210 19.43 32.41 52.03
C VAL A 210 20.67 31.85 52.75
N VAL A 211 21.69 31.42 52.00
CA VAL A 211 22.96 30.95 52.59
C VAL A 211 23.69 32.08 53.32
N ALA A 212 23.68 33.31 52.80
CA ALA A 212 24.27 34.46 53.47
C ALA A 212 23.52 34.84 54.76
N ILE A 213 22.19 34.77 54.79
CA ILE A 213 21.38 35.05 55.98
C ILE A 213 21.63 33.99 57.07
N VAL A 214 21.70 32.72 56.69
CA VAL A 214 21.97 31.62 57.64
C VAL A 214 23.41 31.69 58.16
N GLY A 215 24.38 31.99 57.30
CA GLY A 215 25.78 32.20 57.71
C GLY A 215 25.96 33.42 58.63
N LEU A 216 25.21 34.50 58.40
CA LEU A 216 25.24 35.70 59.24
C LEU A 216 24.57 35.47 60.61
N ALA A 217 23.48 34.71 60.66
CA ALA A 217 22.81 34.33 61.92
C ALA A 217 23.71 33.46 62.81
N LEU A 218 24.47 32.52 62.23
CA LEU A 218 25.42 31.70 62.96
C LEU A 218 26.65 32.49 63.44
N ASN A 219 27.06 33.53 62.72
CA ASN A 219 28.19 34.39 63.11
C ASN A 219 27.81 35.44 64.18
N LEU A 220 26.57 35.94 64.18
CA LEU A 220 26.09 36.87 65.23
C LEU A 220 25.79 36.18 66.57
N GLY A 221 25.47 34.87 66.56
CA GLY A 221 25.26 34.09 67.78
C GLY A 221 26.52 33.88 68.63
N THR A 222 27.72 34.04 68.05
CA THR A 222 29.00 33.86 68.77
C THR A 222 29.56 35.17 69.33
N VAL A 223 29.11 36.33 68.85
CA VAL A 223 29.58 37.65 69.34
C VAL A 223 28.70 38.22 70.47
N ALA A 224 27.44 37.80 70.60
CA ALA A 224 26.56 38.25 71.68
C ALA A 224 26.87 37.65 73.07
N GLY A 225 27.83 36.71 73.17
CA GLY A 225 28.27 36.11 74.43
C GLY A 225 29.45 36.81 75.11
N LYS A 226 29.88 37.99 74.64
CA LYS A 226 31.01 38.74 75.19
C LYS A 226 30.76 40.25 75.24
N ILE A 227 29.72 40.67 75.97
CA ILE A 227 29.72 41.87 76.83
C ILE A 227 28.89 41.55 78.08
#